data_AF-X1JQ29-F1
#
_entry.id   AF-X1JQ29-F1
#
_cell.length_a   1.000
_cell.length_b   1.000
_cell.length_c   1.000
_cell.angle_alpha   90.00
_cell.angle_beta   90.00
_cell.angle_gamma   90.00
#
_symmetry.space_group_name_H-M   'P 1'
#
loop_
_entity.id
_entity.type
_entity.pdbx_description
1 polymer ?
#
loop_
_entity_poly.entity_id
_entity_poly.type
_entity_poly.pdbx_seq_one_letter_code
_entity_poly.pdbx_strand_id
1 'polypeptide(L)' 'MHNMGDHVTRLDRWEPELNEAIPNDERDTTMPVAMATTLRKLLTGELLTLASRQQLID' A
#
# COMPACT_ATOMS: atom_id res chain seq x y z
N MET A 1 3.56 -0.72 5.69
CA MET A 1 3.17 -1.93 4.94
C MET A 1 3.44 -3.21 5.72
N HIS A 2 4.67 -3.43 6.19
CA HIS A 2 5.06 -4.67 6.87
C HIS A 2 4.20 -5.05 8.09
N ASN A 3 3.93 -4.10 9.00
CA ASN A 3 3.16 -4.37 10.24
C ASN A 3 1.69 -4.78 9.99
N MET A 4 1.14 -4.51 8.80
CA MET A 4 -0.21 -4.96 8.40
C MET A 4 -0.16 -6.24 7.53
N GLY A 5 1.01 -6.86 7.42
CA GLY A 5 1.25 -8.09 6.69
C GLY A 5 1.36 -7.92 5.17
N ASP A 6 1.75 -6.74 4.69
CA ASP A 6 2.20 -6.55 3.30
C ASP A 6 3.73 -6.43 3.31
N HIS A 7 4.38 -7.50 2.88
CA HIS A 7 5.84 -7.62 2.78
C HIS A 7 6.35 -7.46 1.34
N VAL A 8 5.46 -7.15 0.39
CA VAL A 8 5.77 -7.04 -1.04
C VAL A 8 5.90 -5.59 -1.46
N THR A 9 4.99 -4.72 -0.99
CA THR A 9 5.03 -3.30 -1.34
C THR A 9 6.23 -2.62 -0.69
N ARG A 10 7.01 -1.91 -1.50
CA ARG A 10 8.15 -1.09 -1.08
C ARG A 10 7.87 0.39 -1.31
N LEU A 11 8.31 1.21 -0.38
CA LEU A 11 8.30 2.67 -0.47
C LEU A 11 9.67 3.13 0.03
N ASP A 12 10.59 3.34 -0.90
CA ASP A 12 12.01 3.59 -0.63
C ASP A 12 12.34 5.09 -0.76
N ARG A 13 11.56 5.87 -1.53
CA ARG A 13 11.81 7.29 -1.79
C ARG A 13 10.62 8.19 -1.49
N TRP A 14 10.90 9.49 -1.39
CA TRP A 14 9.90 10.56 -1.30
C TRP A 14 9.53 11.09 -2.67
N GLU A 15 8.49 11.92 -2.70
CA GLU A 15 8.10 12.69 -3.88
C GLU A 15 9.10 13.83 -4.16
N PRO A 16 9.45 14.10 -5.43
CA PRO A 16 8.91 13.48 -6.65
C PRO A 16 9.65 12.20 -7.11
N GLU A 17 10.76 11.83 -6.47
CA GLU A 17 11.64 10.74 -6.92
C GLU A 17 10.96 9.37 -6.94
N LEU A 18 9.90 9.19 -6.14
CA LEU A 18 9.03 8.00 -6.14
C LEU A 18 8.52 7.65 -7.56
N ASN A 19 8.29 8.65 -8.42
CA ASN A 19 7.63 8.45 -9.72
C ASN A 19 8.56 8.03 -10.87
N GLU A 20 9.86 7.84 -10.63
CA GLU A 20 10.82 7.55 -11.72
C GLU A 20 10.49 6.28 -12.51
N ALA A 21 9.90 5.26 -11.87
CA ALA A 21 9.42 4.02 -12.50
C ALA A 21 10.42 3.36 -13.48
N ILE A 22 11.70 3.33 -13.12
CA ILE A 22 12.77 2.78 -13.96
C ILE A 22 12.60 1.26 -14.11
N PRO A 23 12.60 0.70 -15.34
CA PRO A 23 12.51 -0.74 -15.54
C PRO A 23 13.62 -1.52 -14.82
N ASN A 24 13.25 -2.61 -14.14
CA ASN A 24 14.10 -3.45 -13.28
C ASN A 24 14.59 -2.79 -11.98
N ASP A 25 14.08 -1.61 -11.62
CA ASP A 25 14.23 -1.06 -10.29
C ASP A 25 13.10 -1.58 -9.38
N GLU A 26 13.46 -2.23 -8.27
CA GLU A 26 12.48 -2.75 -7.32
C GLU A 26 11.95 -1.68 -6.37
N ARG A 27 12.62 -0.52 -6.28
CA ARG A 27 12.20 0.57 -5.39
C ARG A 27 10.84 1.09 -5.78
N ASP A 28 10.02 1.42 -4.78
CA ASP A 28 8.71 2.05 -4.98
C ASP A 28 7.72 1.20 -5.80
N THR A 29 7.91 -0.12 -5.78
CA THR A 29 7.07 -1.06 -6.50
C THR A 29 6.19 -1.90 -5.59
N THR A 30 5.16 -2.49 -6.21
CA THR A 30 4.30 -3.50 -5.60
C THR A 30 3.87 -4.51 -6.66
N MET A 31 3.25 -5.60 -6.22
CA MET A 31 2.56 -6.54 -7.11
C MET A 31 1.06 -6.24 -7.11
N PRO A 32 0.34 -6.41 -8.23
CA PRO A 32 -1.10 -6.15 -8.29
C PRO A 32 -1.91 -6.85 -7.19
N VAL A 33 -1.58 -8.12 -6.92
CA VAL A 33 -2.24 -8.92 -5.87
C VAL A 33 -1.93 -8.41 -4.46
N ALA A 34 -0.74 -7.89 -4.22
CA ALA A 34 -0.35 -7.33 -2.92
C ALA A 34 -1.13 -6.03 -2.66
N MET A 35 -1.16 -5.11 -3.63
CA MET A 35 -1.93 -3.87 -3.50
C MET A 35 -3.43 -4.13 -3.33
N ALA A 36 -4.02 -5.03 -4.12
CA ALA A 36 -5.43 -5.41 -3.96
C ALA A 36 -5.73 -6.02 -2.58
N THR A 37 -4.82 -6.85 -2.07
CA THR A 37 -4.96 -7.45 -0.73
C THR A 37 -4.87 -6.39 0.37
N THR A 38 -3.93 -5.45 0.25
CA THR A 38 -3.78 -4.33 1.20
C THR A 38 -5.01 -3.43 1.19
N LEU A 39 -5.52 -3.06 0.01
CA LEU A 39 -6.76 -2.28 -0.11
C LEU A 39 -7.96 -3.02 0.49
N ARG A 40 -8.10 -4.33 0.25
CA ARG A 40 -9.16 -5.13 0.89
C ARG A 40 -9.08 -5.08 2.42
N LYS A 41 -7.88 -5.24 2.99
CA LYS A 41 -7.68 -5.17 4.45
C LYS A 41 -8.06 -3.81 5.04
N LEU A 42 -7.75 -2.72 4.34
CA LEU A 42 -8.04 -1.36 4.77
C LEU A 42 -9.52 -0.99 4.64
N LEU A 43 -10.13 -1.33 3.50
CA LEU A 43 -11.47 -0.87 3.15
C LEU A 43 -12.60 -1.78 3.66
N THR A 44 -12.37 -3.09 3.78
CA THR A 44 -13.41 -4.03 4.22
C THR A 44 -12.99 -4.93 5.37
N GLY A 45 -11.69 -4.99 5.69
CA GLY A 45 -11.16 -5.73 6.83
C GLY A 45 -11.27 -5.00 8.17
N GLU A 46 -10.78 -5.64 9.23
CA GLU A 46 -10.85 -5.16 10.62
C GLU A 46 -9.56 -4.48 11.09
N LEU A 47 -8.65 -4.13 10.17
CA LEU A 47 -7.36 -3.53 10.51
C LEU A 47 -7.50 -2.11 11.08
N LEU A 48 -8.51 -1.36 10.62
CA LEU A 48 -8.82 -0.01 11.07
C LEU A 48 -10.03 -0.03 12.01
N THR A 49 -10.10 0.95 12.91
CA THR A 49 -11.34 1.22 13.65
C THR A 49 -12.46 1.57 12.66
N LEU A 50 -13.72 1.37 13.07
CA LEU A 50 -14.87 1.69 12.22
C LEU A 50 -14.85 3.16 11.76
N ALA A 51 -14.56 4.10 12.66
CA ALA A 51 -14.48 5.52 12.33
C ALA A 51 -13.35 5.83 11.33
N SER A 52 -12.16 5.26 11.53
CA SER A 52 -11.03 5.45 10.61
C SER A 52 -11.28 4.85 9.22
N ARG A 53 -11.96 3.69 9.17
CA ARG A 53 -12.32 3.04 7.91
C ARG A 53 -13.38 3.83 7.17
N GLN A 54 -14.38 4.37 7.86
CA GLN A 54 -15.40 5.23 7.28
C GLN A 54 -14.77 6.49 6.66
N GLN A 55 -13.88 7.16 7.40
CA GLN A 55 -13.15 8.34 6.92
C GLN A 55 -12.29 8.06 5.67
N LEU A 56 -11.82 6.82 5.47
CA LEU A 56 -11.01 6.44 4.31
C LEU A 56 -11.87 6.13 3.07
N ILE A 57 -13.11 5.70 3.26
CA ILE A 57 -14.03 5.32 2.18
C ILE A 57 -14.81 6.53 1.65
N ASP A 58 -15.10 7.50 2.52
CA ASP A 58 -15.81 8.76 2.20
C ASP A 58 -14.90 9.77 1.48
#